data_AF-H6S474-F1
#
_entry.id   AF-H6S474-F1
#
_cell.length_a   1.000
_cell.length_b   1.000
_cell.length_c   1.000
_cell.angle_alpha   90.00
_cell.angle_beta   90.00
_cell.angle_gamma   90.00
#
_symmetry.space_group_name_H-M   'P 1'
#
loop_
_entity.id
_entity.type
_entity.pdbx_description
1 polymer ?
#
loop_
_entity_poly.entity_id
_entity_poly.type
_entity_poly.pdbx_seq_one_letter_code
_entity_poly.pdbx_strand_id
1 'polypeptide(L)'
;LKEISESLGVYNARIDHLKEEMQDYTHSAELIRADMQQLRKRCALVSGNQRCELTGQTLLGHEFYLFPCSHAFHATALRLEMQKHHNSFQRQTVKQLLQTLTDLSTDLPARTPFFQRPLAALPFLNLSSSEKDVMTPGHDGGDGTTAAAKEHALAQERELVQQKLDDMIASECIFCGEVMIKSLHTPFISIEDDWMEGQEWAI
;
A
#
# COMPACT_ATOMS: atom_id res chain seq x y z
N LEU A 1 -51.63 12.59 -43.67
CA LEU A 1 -50.25 12.43 -44.20
C LEU A 1 -49.28 13.48 -43.65
N LYS A 2 -49.62 14.78 -43.55
CA LYS A 2 -48.74 15.82 -42.96
C LYS A 2 -48.40 15.58 -41.48
N GLU A 3 -49.38 15.20 -40.66
CA GLU A 3 -49.23 15.01 -39.21
C GLU A 3 -48.26 13.87 -38.82
N ILE A 4 -48.15 12.84 -39.67
CA ILE A 4 -47.21 11.72 -39.49
C ILE A 4 -45.78 12.18 -39.82
N SER A 5 -45.60 13.02 -40.84
CA SER A 5 -44.29 13.56 -41.23
C SER A 5 -43.74 14.53 -40.17
N GLU A 6 -44.62 15.31 -39.56
CA GLU A 6 -44.27 16.25 -38.49
C GLU A 6 -43.84 15.51 -37.22
N SER A 7 -44.62 14.51 -36.80
CA SER A 7 -44.27 13.65 -35.66
C SER A 7 -42.95 12.89 -35.89
N LEU A 8 -42.73 12.35 -37.10
CA LEU A 8 -41.47 11.66 -37.44
C LEU A 8 -40.27 12.61 -37.42
N GLY A 9 -40.46 13.88 -37.84
CA GLY A 9 -39.44 14.91 -37.73
C GLY A 9 -39.05 15.22 -36.28
N VAL A 10 -40.03 15.31 -35.38
CA VAL A 10 -39.79 15.51 -33.94
C VAL A 10 -39.04 14.33 -33.32
N TYR A 11 -39.40 13.09 -33.67
CA TYR A 11 -38.67 11.91 -33.19
C TYR A 11 -37.24 11.88 -33.71
N ASN A 12 -37.01 12.22 -34.98
CA ASN A 12 -35.67 12.26 -35.55
C ASN A 12 -34.80 13.35 -34.88
N ALA A 13 -35.36 14.53 -34.67
CA ALA A 13 -34.69 15.61 -33.94
C ALA A 13 -34.36 15.21 -32.49
N ARG A 14 -35.26 14.50 -31.81
CA ARG A 14 -35.01 13.98 -30.46
C ARG A 14 -33.93 12.90 -30.44
N ILE A 15 -33.92 12.03 -31.45
CA ILE A 15 -32.87 11.00 -31.61
C ILE A 15 -31.52 11.68 -31.83
N ASP A 16 -31.46 12.71 -32.67
CA ASP A 16 -30.22 13.41 -32.96
C ASP A 16 -29.73 14.21 -31.75
N HIS A 17 -30.63 14.83 -30.98
CA HIS A 17 -30.29 15.46 -29.71
C HIS A 17 -29.72 14.45 -28.70
N LEU A 18 -30.36 13.27 -28.54
CA LEU A 18 -29.87 12.25 -27.63
C LEU A 18 -28.51 11.67 -28.08
N LYS A 19 -28.26 11.58 -29.40
CA LYS A 19 -26.95 11.18 -29.93
C LYS A 19 -25.88 12.21 -29.59
N GLU A 20 -26.19 13.50 -29.72
CA GLU A 20 -25.29 14.59 -29.34
C GLU A 20 -24.99 14.54 -27.84
N GLU A 21 -26.01 14.44 -26.98
CA GLU A 21 -25.80 14.26 -25.54
C GLU A 21 -24.94 13.02 -25.23
N MET A 22 -25.21 11.89 -25.89
CA MET A 22 -24.41 10.67 -25.73
C MET A 22 -22.95 10.88 -26.14
N GLN A 23 -22.69 11.64 -27.21
CA GLN A 23 -21.34 12.00 -27.65
C GLN A 23 -20.67 12.92 -26.62
N ASP A 24 -21.38 13.90 -26.07
CA ASP A 24 -20.86 14.81 -25.05
C ASP A 24 -20.49 14.07 -23.75
N TYR A 25 -21.35 13.15 -23.29
CA TYR A 25 -21.02 12.28 -22.15
C TYR A 25 -19.83 11.37 -22.45
N THR A 26 -19.73 10.83 -23.67
CA THR A 26 -18.60 9.98 -24.08
C THR A 26 -17.30 10.79 -24.09
N HIS A 27 -17.33 12.00 -24.65
CA HIS A 27 -16.19 12.90 -24.70
C HIS A 27 -15.76 13.34 -23.30
N SER A 28 -16.70 13.70 -22.42
CA SER A 28 -16.43 14.01 -21.02
C SER A 28 -15.78 12.82 -20.30
N ALA A 29 -16.28 11.60 -20.51
CA ALA A 29 -15.70 10.40 -19.93
C ALA A 29 -14.27 10.13 -20.44
N GLU A 30 -13.97 10.43 -21.71
CA GLU A 30 -12.61 10.34 -22.27
C GLU A 30 -11.65 11.35 -21.64
N LEU A 31 -12.08 12.60 -21.47
CA LEU A 31 -11.29 13.64 -20.79
C LEU A 31 -10.98 13.26 -19.35
N ILE A 32 -11.97 12.76 -18.61
CA ILE A 32 -11.77 12.27 -17.23
C ILE A 32 -10.76 11.12 -17.21
N ARG A 33 -10.87 10.15 -18.13
CA ARG A 33 -9.91 9.04 -18.20
C ARG A 33 -8.50 9.52 -18.54
N ALA A 34 -8.36 10.49 -19.44
CA ALA A 34 -7.06 11.07 -19.79
C ALA A 34 -6.45 11.83 -18.59
N ASP A 35 -7.25 12.61 -17.86
CA ASP A 35 -6.80 13.28 -16.64
C ASP A 35 -6.38 12.27 -15.57
N MET A 36 -7.19 11.24 -15.29
CA MET A 36 -6.80 10.17 -14.38
C MET A 36 -5.45 9.52 -14.74
N GLN A 37 -5.16 9.31 -16.03
CA GLN A 37 -3.87 8.81 -16.49
C GLN A 37 -2.72 9.80 -16.27
N GLN A 38 -2.97 11.10 -16.45
CA GLN A 38 -1.99 12.15 -16.17
C GLN A 38 -1.72 12.29 -14.66
N LEU A 39 -2.77 12.22 -13.83
CA LEU A 39 -2.66 12.28 -12.37
C LEU A 39 -1.83 11.11 -11.82
N ARG A 40 -1.90 9.91 -12.45
CA ARG A 40 -1.08 8.73 -12.12
C ARG A 40 0.40 8.88 -12.46
N LYS A 41 0.76 9.74 -13.42
CA LYS A 41 2.15 9.97 -13.84
C LYS A 41 2.88 11.02 -12.97
N ARG A 42 2.17 11.67 -12.04
CA ARG A 42 2.80 12.64 -11.13
C ARG A 42 3.71 11.91 -10.16
N CYS A 43 5.00 12.20 -10.23
CA CYS A 43 5.99 11.70 -9.28
C CYS A 43 6.11 12.66 -8.09
N ALA A 44 6.30 12.09 -6.90
CA ALA A 44 6.66 12.86 -5.71
C ALA A 44 8.16 12.68 -5.47
N LEU A 45 8.89 13.79 -5.36
CA LEU A 45 10.30 13.77 -4.97
C LEU A 45 10.39 13.73 -3.45
N VAL A 46 10.83 12.59 -2.91
CA VAL A 46 11.04 12.45 -1.45
C VAL A 46 12.44 12.95 -1.11
N SER A 47 12.51 14.00 -0.31
CA SER A 47 13.78 14.48 0.22
C SER A 47 14.28 13.57 1.35
N GLY A 48 15.60 13.49 1.56
CA GLY A 48 16.16 12.65 2.63
C GLY A 48 15.72 13.03 4.04
N ASN A 49 15.17 14.24 4.23
CA ASN A 49 14.65 14.72 5.50
C ASN A 49 13.10 14.65 5.59
N GLN A 50 12.43 13.94 4.67
CA GLN A 50 10.98 13.77 4.71
C GLN A 50 10.57 13.14 6.05
N ARG A 51 9.59 13.73 6.71
CA ARG A 51 9.09 13.28 8.01
C ARG A 51 7.75 12.57 7.84
N CYS A 52 7.47 11.67 8.78
CA CYS A 52 6.17 11.04 8.92
C CYS A 52 5.19 12.02 9.55
N GLU A 53 4.02 12.17 8.95
CA GLU A 53 2.99 13.10 9.44
C GLU A 53 2.30 12.61 10.73
N LEU A 54 2.45 11.32 11.09
CA LEU A 54 1.94 10.75 12.35
C LEU A 54 2.94 10.86 13.51
N THR A 55 4.24 10.63 13.26
CA THR A 55 5.25 10.50 14.32
C THR A 55 6.26 11.65 14.36
N GLY A 56 6.31 12.48 13.32
CA GLY A 56 7.28 13.57 13.17
C GLY A 56 8.73 13.13 12.92
N GLN A 57 9.01 11.81 12.88
CA GLN A 57 10.34 11.25 12.68
C GLN A 57 10.67 11.11 11.18
N THR A 58 11.96 11.00 10.83
CA THR A 58 12.41 10.82 9.44
C THR A 58 11.93 9.49 8.87
N LEU A 59 11.54 9.49 7.59
CA LEU A 59 11.11 8.27 6.89
C LEU A 59 12.27 7.35 6.50
N LEU A 60 13.48 7.92 6.32
CA LEU A 60 14.67 7.15 5.98
C LEU A 60 14.99 6.13 7.08
N GLY A 61 15.20 4.87 6.66
CA GLY A 61 15.55 3.75 7.55
C GLY A 61 14.39 2.82 7.90
N HIS A 62 13.16 3.18 7.54
CA HIS A 62 11.97 2.35 7.73
C HIS A 62 11.13 2.26 6.45
N GLU A 63 10.34 1.19 6.33
CA GLU A 63 9.34 1.08 5.27
C GLU A 63 8.32 2.21 5.41
N PHE A 64 8.01 2.89 4.31
CA PHE A 64 7.11 4.04 4.31
C PHE A 64 6.11 3.98 3.16
N TYR A 65 4.97 4.63 3.36
CA TYR A 65 3.94 4.86 2.36
C TYR A 65 3.93 6.31 1.94
N LEU A 66 3.77 6.56 0.65
CA LEU A 66 3.59 7.90 0.11
C LEU A 66 2.35 7.92 -0.76
N PHE A 67 1.43 8.82 -0.42
CA PHE A 67 0.17 8.96 -1.13
C PHE A 67 0.25 10.02 -2.23
N PRO A 68 -0.61 9.95 -3.27
CA PRO A 68 -0.70 10.98 -4.31
C PRO A 68 -1.04 12.39 -3.78
N CYS A 69 -1.57 12.49 -2.56
CA CYS A 69 -1.81 13.74 -1.84
C CYS A 69 -0.56 14.31 -1.13
N SER A 70 0.64 13.77 -1.40
CA SER A 70 1.93 14.14 -0.81
C SER A 70 2.14 13.80 0.67
N HIS A 71 1.15 13.20 1.34
CA HIS A 71 1.32 12.70 2.70
C HIS A 71 2.17 11.44 2.73
N ALA A 72 3.05 11.38 3.73
CA ALA A 72 3.99 10.29 3.89
C ALA A 72 4.00 9.77 5.33
N PHE A 73 4.02 8.44 5.47
CA PHE A 73 3.84 7.76 6.74
C PHE A 73 4.78 6.57 6.88
N HIS A 74 5.20 6.24 8.10
CA HIS A 74 5.81 4.95 8.38
C HIS A 74 4.77 3.84 8.21
N ALA A 75 5.19 2.69 7.64
CA ALA A 75 4.32 1.53 7.46
C ALA A 75 3.72 1.03 8.78
N THR A 76 4.50 1.07 9.86
CA THR A 76 4.06 0.67 11.21
C THR A 76 3.04 1.65 11.80
N ALA A 77 3.29 2.95 11.70
CA ALA A 77 2.40 3.99 12.20
C ALA A 77 1.07 3.99 11.46
N LEU A 78 1.13 3.92 10.12
CA LEU A 78 -0.07 3.87 9.27
C LEU A 78 -0.91 2.61 9.56
N ARG A 79 -0.27 1.45 9.71
CA ARG A 79 -0.94 0.19 10.08
C ARG A 79 -1.75 0.31 11.37
N LEU A 80 -1.14 0.88 12.41
CA LEU A 80 -1.78 1.01 13.72
C LEU A 80 -2.99 1.95 13.65
N GLU A 81 -2.85 3.08 12.95
CA GLU A 81 -3.93 4.04 12.83
C GLU A 81 -5.08 3.53 11.97
N MET A 82 -4.78 2.88 10.84
CA MET A 82 -5.81 2.30 9.96
C MET A 82 -6.63 1.20 10.64
N GLN A 83 -6.03 0.42 11.53
CA GLN A 83 -6.76 -0.57 12.34
C GLN A 83 -7.84 0.04 13.25
N LYS A 84 -7.74 1.33 13.62
CA LYS A 84 -8.74 2.01 14.45
C LYS A 84 -9.95 2.50 13.67
N HIS A 85 -9.84 2.63 12.35
CA HIS A 85 -10.91 3.17 11.49
C HIS A 85 -11.56 2.13 10.57
N HIS A 86 -10.92 0.99 10.32
CA HIS A 86 -11.48 -0.08 9.51
C HIS A 86 -12.77 -0.67 10.11
N ASN A 87 -13.64 -1.24 9.25
CA ASN A 87 -14.82 -1.99 9.70
C ASN A 87 -14.40 -3.24 10.51
N SER A 88 -15.24 -3.76 11.41
CA SER A 88 -14.94 -4.93 12.24
C SER A 88 -14.47 -6.14 11.42
N PHE A 89 -15.06 -6.36 10.23
CA PHE A 89 -14.65 -7.41 9.31
C PHE A 89 -13.24 -7.16 8.74
N GLN A 90 -12.98 -5.96 8.25
CA GLN A 90 -11.68 -5.56 7.70
C GLN A 90 -10.58 -5.61 8.77
N ARG A 91 -10.87 -5.22 10.02
CA ARG A 91 -9.94 -5.37 11.15
C ARG A 91 -9.58 -6.83 11.39
N GLN A 92 -10.56 -7.72 11.35
CA GLN A 92 -10.32 -9.15 11.53
C GLN A 92 -9.47 -9.73 10.38
N THR A 93 -9.75 -9.33 9.14
CA THR A 93 -8.94 -9.74 7.98
C THR A 93 -7.52 -9.21 8.06
N VAL A 94 -7.30 -7.94 8.42
CA VAL A 94 -5.96 -7.35 8.61
C VAL A 94 -5.20 -8.10 9.71
N LYS A 95 -5.85 -8.38 10.85
CA LYS A 95 -5.24 -9.16 11.94
C LYS A 95 -4.87 -10.56 11.48
N GLN A 96 -5.74 -11.23 10.74
CA GLN A 96 -5.47 -12.56 10.19
C GLN A 96 -4.28 -12.52 9.23
N LEU A 97 -4.21 -11.55 8.31
CA LEU A 97 -3.08 -11.42 7.38
C LEU A 97 -1.77 -11.10 8.09
N LEU A 98 -1.79 -10.24 9.11
CA LEU A 98 -0.62 -9.96 9.95
C LEU A 98 -0.16 -11.21 10.71
N GLN A 99 -1.11 -12.02 11.20
CA GLN A 99 -0.80 -13.27 11.86
C GLN A 99 -0.19 -14.28 10.90
N THR A 100 -0.78 -14.46 9.71
CA THR A 100 -0.21 -15.30 8.64
C THR A 100 1.19 -14.82 8.23
N LEU A 101 1.43 -13.51 8.12
CA LEU A 101 2.77 -12.98 7.86
C LEU A 101 3.76 -13.28 9.00
N THR A 102 3.30 -13.24 10.25
CA THR A 102 4.15 -13.54 11.41
C THR A 102 4.52 -15.02 11.44
N ASP A 103 3.55 -15.91 11.21
CA ASP A 103 3.75 -17.36 11.16
C ASP A 103 4.70 -17.76 10.00
N LEU A 104 4.56 -17.11 8.84
CA LEU A 104 5.48 -17.29 7.70
C LEU A 104 6.86 -16.64 7.91
N SER A 105 6.99 -15.70 8.85
CA SER A 105 8.26 -15.04 9.18
C SER A 105 9.09 -15.85 10.19
N THR A 106 8.46 -16.68 11.02
CA THR A 106 9.16 -17.56 11.99
C THR A 106 9.92 -18.73 11.37
N ASP A 107 9.67 -19.05 10.10
CA ASP A 107 10.34 -20.15 9.39
C ASP A 107 11.67 -19.74 8.71
N LEU A 108 12.09 -18.48 8.83
CA LEU A 108 13.45 -18.06 8.45
C LEU A 108 14.28 -17.68 9.69
N PRO A 109 15.44 -18.31 9.94
CA PRO A 109 16.35 -17.82 10.95
C PRO A 109 16.86 -16.44 10.53
N ALA A 110 16.61 -15.46 11.40
CA ALA A 110 17.15 -14.11 11.45
C ALA A 110 18.22 -13.83 10.39
N ARG A 111 17.82 -13.19 9.29
CA ARG A 111 18.74 -12.58 8.34
C ARG A 111 19.45 -11.44 9.07
N THR A 112 20.60 -11.76 9.67
CA THR A 112 21.44 -10.79 10.38
C THR A 112 21.66 -9.56 9.49
N PRO A 113 21.51 -8.34 10.04
CA PRO A 113 21.69 -7.12 9.27
C PRO A 113 23.11 -7.11 8.68
N PHE A 114 23.20 -6.89 7.36
CA PHE A 114 24.42 -6.96 6.56
C PHE A 114 25.57 -6.09 7.12
N PHE A 115 25.25 -5.08 7.93
CA PHE A 115 26.20 -4.15 8.54
C PHE A 115 26.99 -4.70 9.74
N GLN A 116 26.74 -5.94 10.17
CA GLN A 116 27.42 -6.53 11.34
C GLN A 116 28.18 -7.83 11.06
N ARG A 117 28.43 -8.15 9.79
CA ARG A 117 29.31 -9.28 9.44
C ARG A 117 30.78 -8.87 9.59
N PRO A 118 31.61 -9.65 10.30
CA PRO A 118 33.06 -9.42 10.30
C PRO A 118 33.60 -9.59 8.88
N LEU A 119 34.53 -8.72 8.47
CA LEU A 119 35.10 -8.67 7.12
C LEU A 119 35.72 -10.00 6.65
N ALA A 120 36.02 -10.92 7.58
CA ALA A 120 36.51 -12.26 7.30
C ALA A 120 35.48 -13.20 6.61
N ALA A 121 34.20 -12.84 6.58
CA ALA A 121 33.14 -13.67 5.99
C ALA A 121 32.81 -13.34 4.51
N LEU A 122 33.59 -12.46 3.88
CA LEU A 122 33.44 -12.11 2.46
C LEU A 122 34.42 -12.94 1.62
N PRO A 123 33.97 -14.00 0.90
CA PRO A 123 34.86 -14.89 0.14
C PRO A 123 35.58 -14.20 -1.03
N PHE A 124 35.17 -12.99 -1.39
CA PHE A 124 35.73 -12.22 -2.51
C PHE A 124 36.90 -11.30 -2.12
N LEU A 125 37.16 -11.03 -0.83
CA LEU A 125 38.17 -10.05 -0.40
C LEU A 125 39.40 -10.68 0.26
N ASN A 126 39.72 -11.95 -0.03
CA ASN A 126 41.02 -12.50 0.35
C ASN A 126 42.06 -12.16 -0.74
N LEU A 127 42.60 -10.94 -0.66
CA LEU A 127 43.67 -10.48 -1.53
C LEU A 127 45.01 -10.61 -0.82
N SER A 128 45.60 -11.81 -0.83
CA SER A 128 47.04 -12.00 -0.70
C SER A 128 47.53 -12.92 -1.81
N SER A 129 48.48 -12.38 -2.60
CA SER A 129 49.20 -13.11 -3.63
C SER A 129 50.02 -14.23 -2.99
N SER A 130 49.97 -15.44 -3.56
CA SER A 130 51.09 -16.06 -4.30
C SER A 130 51.00 -17.60 -4.23
N GLU A 131 50.93 -18.20 -5.42
CA GLU A 131 51.44 -19.53 -5.85
C GLU A 131 50.76 -20.83 -5.38
N LYS A 132 50.64 -21.73 -6.38
CA LYS A 132 50.55 -23.20 -6.35
C LYS A 132 49.19 -23.88 -6.13
N ASP A 133 48.74 -24.47 -7.23
CA ASP A 133 48.20 -25.82 -7.42
C ASP A 133 47.40 -26.46 -6.27
N VAL A 134 46.19 -26.90 -6.59
CA VAL A 134 45.85 -28.34 -6.68
C VAL A 134 44.39 -28.47 -7.11
N MET A 135 44.18 -29.21 -8.20
CA MET A 135 42.88 -29.76 -8.57
C MET A 135 42.54 -30.91 -7.63
N THR A 136 41.38 -30.86 -6.99
CA THR A 136 40.71 -32.06 -6.44
C THR A 136 39.31 -32.17 -7.05
N PRO A 137 39.00 -33.24 -7.79
CA PRO A 137 37.63 -33.56 -8.16
C PRO A 137 36.97 -34.30 -6.98
N GLY A 138 35.93 -33.71 -6.41
CA GLY A 138 35.10 -34.30 -5.38
C GLY A 138 33.63 -34.19 -5.77
N HIS A 139 33.10 -35.29 -6.29
CA HIS A 139 31.69 -35.51 -6.58
C HIS A 139 31.01 -36.05 -5.31
N ASP A 140 30.04 -35.30 -4.79
CA ASP A 140 28.84 -35.79 -4.10
C ASP A 140 27.88 -34.57 -4.07
N GLY A 141 26.64 -34.60 -4.56
CA GLY A 141 25.75 -35.73 -4.64
C GLY A 141 24.49 -35.48 -3.81
N GLY A 142 23.74 -34.40 -4.11
CA GLY A 142 22.29 -34.32 -3.86
C GLY A 142 21.80 -33.86 -2.47
N ASP A 143 21.20 -32.66 -2.43
CA ASP A 143 19.80 -32.41 -1.97
C ASP A 143 19.52 -30.88 -1.88
N GLY A 144 19.76 -30.15 -2.99
CA GLY A 144 19.67 -28.68 -3.00
C GLY A 144 18.51 -28.09 -3.81
N THR A 145 17.88 -28.89 -4.69
CA THR A 145 16.90 -28.41 -5.67
C THR A 145 15.46 -28.41 -5.19
N THR A 146 15.11 -29.25 -4.21
CA THR A 146 13.77 -29.33 -3.61
C THR A 146 13.57 -28.28 -2.52
N ALA A 147 14.61 -28.01 -1.72
CA ALA A 147 14.62 -26.97 -0.70
C ALA A 147 14.45 -25.56 -1.32
N ALA A 148 15.19 -25.26 -2.39
CA ALA A 148 15.10 -23.97 -3.07
C ALA A 148 13.72 -23.71 -3.71
N ALA A 149 13.08 -24.75 -4.28
CA ALA A 149 11.72 -24.64 -4.84
C ALA A 149 10.66 -24.42 -3.75
N LYS A 150 10.80 -25.09 -2.60
CA LYS A 150 9.91 -24.92 -1.45
C LYS A 150 10.12 -23.55 -0.76
N GLU A 151 11.37 -23.10 -0.66
CA GLU A 151 11.73 -21.77 -0.14
C GLU A 151 11.18 -20.65 -1.03
N HIS A 152 11.27 -20.79 -2.36
CA HIS A 152 10.68 -19.84 -3.30
C HIS A 152 9.14 -19.81 -3.23
N ALA A 153 8.49 -20.97 -3.08
CA ALA A 153 7.04 -21.05 -2.94
C ALA A 153 6.55 -20.35 -1.66
N LEU A 154 7.22 -20.57 -0.52
CA LEU A 154 6.94 -19.88 0.74
C LEU A 154 7.20 -18.36 0.63
N ALA A 155 8.26 -17.97 -0.09
CA ALA A 155 8.57 -16.57 -0.31
C ALA A 155 7.50 -15.86 -1.16
N GLN A 156 6.97 -16.55 -2.18
CA GLN A 156 5.89 -16.06 -3.03
C GLN A 156 4.57 -15.94 -2.26
N GLU A 157 4.26 -16.93 -1.41
CA GLU A 157 3.07 -16.88 -0.56
C GLU A 157 3.13 -15.70 0.41
N ARG A 158 4.28 -15.48 1.06
CA ARG A 158 4.50 -14.31 1.94
C ARG A 158 4.30 -12.99 1.19
N GLU A 159 4.86 -12.87 -0.03
CA GLU A 159 4.73 -11.66 -0.84
C GLU A 159 3.27 -11.37 -1.21
N LEU A 160 2.49 -12.40 -1.58
CA LEU A 160 1.06 -12.24 -1.88
C LEU A 160 0.26 -11.75 -0.66
N VAL A 161 0.54 -12.32 0.52
CA VAL A 161 -0.12 -11.91 1.76
C VAL A 161 0.27 -10.47 2.12
N GLN A 162 1.54 -10.10 1.94
CA GLN A 162 2.03 -8.76 2.17
C GLN A 162 1.38 -7.76 1.21
N GLN A 163 1.32 -8.06 -0.08
CA GLN A 163 0.65 -7.22 -1.07
C GLN A 163 -0.81 -6.98 -0.71
N LYS A 164 -1.54 -8.03 -0.33
CA LYS A 164 -2.96 -7.91 0.06
C LYS A 164 -3.15 -7.02 1.29
N LEU A 165 -2.23 -7.11 2.25
CA LEU A 165 -2.25 -6.25 3.43
C LEU A 165 -1.97 -4.79 3.03
N ASP A 166 -0.94 -4.57 2.22
CA ASP A 166 -0.50 -3.26 1.77
C ASP A 166 -1.58 -2.58 0.92
N ASP A 167 -2.27 -3.31 0.04
CA ASP A 167 -3.41 -2.80 -0.75
C ASP A 167 -4.56 -2.31 0.14
N MET A 168 -4.82 -2.97 1.27
CA MET A 168 -5.85 -2.50 2.21
C MET A 168 -5.39 -1.25 2.96
N ILE A 169 -4.16 -1.21 3.45
CA ILE A 169 -3.63 -0.09 4.23
C ILE A 169 -3.42 1.16 3.35
N ALA A 170 -2.93 0.96 2.13
CA ALA A 170 -2.63 2.02 1.16
C ALA A 170 -3.83 2.41 0.30
N SER A 171 -5.02 1.85 0.57
CA SER A 171 -6.24 2.17 -0.16
C SER A 171 -6.63 3.66 -0.04
N GLU A 172 -6.29 4.30 1.08
CA GLU A 172 -6.68 5.67 1.37
C GLU A 172 -5.72 6.41 2.31
N CYS A 173 -5.60 7.73 2.13
CA CYS A 173 -4.85 8.59 3.04
C CYS A 173 -5.70 9.00 4.24
N ILE A 174 -5.15 8.86 5.46
CA ILE A 174 -5.84 9.19 6.71
C ILE A 174 -6.23 10.66 6.86
N PHE A 175 -5.51 11.59 6.21
CA PHE A 175 -5.72 13.04 6.35
C PHE A 175 -6.54 13.66 5.22
N CYS A 176 -6.72 12.96 4.09
CA CYS A 176 -7.42 13.49 2.92
C CYS A 176 -8.43 12.51 2.33
N GLY A 177 -8.74 11.43 3.04
CA GLY A 177 -9.65 10.39 2.62
C GLY A 177 -10.99 10.41 3.37
N GLU A 178 -11.85 9.47 3.01
CA GLU A 178 -13.08 9.07 3.66
C GLU A 178 -12.89 8.73 5.14
N VAL A 179 -11.73 8.20 5.56
CA VAL A 179 -11.39 8.04 6.99
C VAL A 179 -11.49 9.38 7.74
N MET A 180 -10.92 10.46 7.20
CA MET A 180 -11.00 11.80 7.81
C MET A 180 -12.45 12.29 7.88
N ILE A 181 -13.24 12.03 6.83
CA ILE A 181 -14.65 12.44 6.76
C ILE A 181 -15.49 11.70 7.81
N LYS A 182 -15.27 10.39 7.99
CA LYS A 182 -15.97 9.56 8.98
C LYS A 182 -15.68 10.01 10.42
N SER A 183 -14.48 10.55 10.66
CA SER A 183 -14.08 11.10 11.96
C SER A 183 -14.72 12.45 12.29
N LEU A 184 -15.38 13.13 11.36
CA LEU A 184 -16.09 14.38 11.66
C LEU A 184 -17.37 14.16 12.48
N HIS A 185 -18.03 13.02 12.32
CA HIS A 185 -19.28 12.71 13.02
C HIS A 185 -19.03 12.08 14.40
N THR A 186 -17.81 11.65 14.70
CA THR A 186 -17.47 11.20 16.06
C THR A 186 -17.29 12.43 16.94
N PRO A 187 -18.06 12.58 18.04
CA PRO A 187 -17.86 13.70 18.94
C PRO A 187 -16.41 13.70 19.44
N PHE A 188 -15.80 14.88 19.53
CA PHE A 188 -14.43 15.05 20.01
C PHE A 188 -14.25 14.61 21.47
N ILE A 189 -15.37 14.49 22.19
CA ILE A 189 -15.48 14.12 23.60
C ILE A 189 -16.36 12.87 23.64
N SER A 190 -15.89 11.80 24.29
CA SER A 190 -16.75 10.62 24.53
C SER A 190 -17.82 11.00 25.54
N ILE A 191 -18.99 10.36 25.51
CA ILE A 191 -20.08 10.66 26.47
C ILE A 191 -19.60 10.51 27.93
N GLU A 192 -18.62 9.63 28.19
CA GLU A 192 -17.98 9.52 29.51
C GLU A 192 -17.10 10.73 29.88
N ASP A 193 -16.40 11.33 28.92
CA ASP A 193 -15.52 12.48 29.14
C ASP A 193 -16.33 13.76 29.40
N ASP A 194 -17.49 13.90 28.73
CA ASP A 194 -18.45 15.01 28.91
C ASP A 194 -19.03 15.03 30.34
N TRP A 195 -19.30 13.84 30.90
CA TRP A 195 -19.77 13.68 32.28
C TRP A 195 -18.69 13.93 33.34
N MET A 196 -17.42 13.69 33.03
CA MET A 196 -16.29 13.97 33.94
C MET A 196 -15.91 15.45 33.92
N GLU A 197 -15.88 16.07 32.74
CA GLU A 197 -15.63 17.51 32.60
C GLU A 197 -16.76 18.32 33.27
N GLY A 198 -18.02 17.88 33.16
CA GLY A 198 -19.13 18.48 33.92
C GLY A 198 -18.95 18.46 35.45
N GLN A 199 -18.20 17.51 36.01
CA GLN A 199 -17.87 17.48 37.45
C GLN A 199 -16.63 18.31 37.81
N GLU A 200 -15.64 18.40 36.93
CA GLU A 200 -14.43 19.21 37.16
C GLU A 200 -14.70 20.71 37.13
N TRP A 201 -15.72 21.15 36.40
CA TRP A 201 -16.10 22.56 36.27
C TRP A 201 -17.21 22.98 37.24
N ALA A 202 -17.65 22.06 38.12
CA ALA A 202 -18.56 22.35 39.22
C ALA A 202 -17.78 23.02 40.37
N ILE A 203 -17.59 24.35 40.25
CA ILE A 203 -17.16 25.22 41.36
C ILE A 203 -18.35 25.53 42.26
#